data_AF-A0A183GU85-F1
#
_entry.id   AF-A0A183GU85-F1
#
_cell.length_a   1.000
_cell.length_b   1.000
_cell.length_c   1.000
_cell.angle_alpha   90.00
_cell.angle_beta   90.00
_cell.angle_gamma   90.00
#
_symmetry.space_group_name_H-M   'P 1'
#
loop_
_entity.id
_entity.type
_entity.pdbx_description
1 polymer ?
#
loop_
_entity_poly.entity_id
_entity_poly.type
_entity_poly.pdbx_seq_one_letter_code
_entity_poly.pdbx_strand_id
1 'polypeptide(L)' 'MANATIHPSASFDEDRAAEALERAMRGFGADKQKVVDILVRCNNAQRQMVRIIFRCFFSCSPIL' A
#
# COMPACT_ATOMS: atom_id res chain seq x y z
N MET A 1 24.87 -15.21 -7.30
CA MET A 1 23.69 -15.14 -6.40
C MET A 1 22.86 -13.93 -6.78
N ALA A 2 21.53 -14.04 -6.78
CA ALA A 2 20.67 -12.88 -7.00
C ALA A 2 20.66 -12.01 -5.74
N ASN A 3 21.29 -10.83 -5.80
CA ASN A 3 21.37 -9.87 -4.71
C ASN A 3 20.09 -9.01 -4.71
N ALA A 4 18.97 -9.58 -4.29
CA ALA A 4 17.72 -8.83 -4.15
C ALA A 4 17.81 -7.94 -2.90
N THR A 5 17.61 -6.64 -3.06
CA THR A 5 17.64 -5.65 -1.96
C THR A 5 16.29 -5.52 -1.24
N ILE A 6 15.21 -5.99 -1.88
CA ILE A 6 13.84 -5.92 -1.35
C ILE A 6 13.41 -7.33 -0.97
N HIS A 7 13.10 -7.53 0.32
CA HIS A 7 12.67 -8.80 0.90
C HIS A 7 11.19 -8.73 1.33
N PRO A 8 10.46 -9.86 1.32
CA PRO A 8 9.13 -9.93 1.94
C PRO A 8 9.23 -9.54 3.42
N SER A 9 8.42 -8.58 3.85
CA SER A 9 8.27 -8.29 5.27
C SER A 9 7.21 -9.22 5.85
N ALA A 10 7.61 -10.12 6.77
CA ALA A 10 6.70 -11.08 7.39
C ALA A 10 5.64 -10.41 8.29
N SER A 11 5.91 -9.18 8.76
CA SER A 11 5.05 -8.41 9.66
C SER A 11 4.32 -7.28 8.92
N PHE A 12 4.06 -7.47 7.63
CA PHE A 12 3.45 -6.44 6.81
C PHE A 12 1.92 -6.46 6.91
N ASP A 13 1.34 -5.42 7.51
CA ASP A 13 -0.10 -5.20 7.55
C ASP A 13 -0.59 -4.50 6.28
N GLU A 14 -1.21 -5.28 5.40
CA GLU A 14 -1.74 -4.84 4.11
C GLU A 14 -2.85 -3.80 4.27
N ASP A 15 -3.70 -3.97 5.29
CA ASP A 15 -4.85 -3.12 5.61
C ASP A 15 -4.39 -1.75 6.13
N ARG A 16 -3.45 -1.73 7.08
CA ARG A 16 -2.80 -0.49 7.55
C ARG A 16 -2.07 0.24 6.43
N ALA A 17 -1.43 -0.49 5.52
CA ALA A 17 -0.77 0.12 4.37
C ALA A 17 -1.80 0.76 3.42
N ALA A 18 -2.94 0.11 3.17
CA ALA A 18 -4.01 0.67 2.35
C ALA A 18 -4.64 1.93 2.99
N GLU A 19 -4.89 1.94 4.31
CA GLU A 19 -5.37 3.12 5.04
C GLU A 19 -4.36 4.27 5.01
N ALA A 20 -3.07 3.98 5.27
CA ALA A 20 -2.02 4.98 5.20
C ALA A 20 -1.86 5.56 3.78
N LEU A 21 -2.04 4.73 2.75
CA LEU A 21 -2.04 5.15 1.36
C LEU A 21 -3.23 6.07 1.05
N GLU A 22 -4.43 5.76 1.55
CA GLU A 22 -5.61 6.61 1.40
C GLU A 22 -5.41 7.97 2.05
N ARG A 23 -4.95 7.98 3.30
CA ARG A 23 -4.69 9.23 4.04
C ARG A 23 -3.64 10.09 3.33
N ALA A 24 -2.61 9.45 2.77
CA ALA A 24 -1.59 10.13 1.98
C ALA A 24 -2.12 10.68 0.64
N MET A 25 -3.16 10.06 0.05
CA MET A 25 -3.75 10.48 -1.23
C MET A 25 -4.93 11.45 -1.09
N ARG A 26 -5.64 11.45 0.05
CA ARG A 26 -6.84 12.28 0.28
C ARG A 26 -6.52 13.68 0.82
N GLY A 27 -5.31 13.91 1.33
CA GLY A 27 -4.86 15.23 1.79
C GLY A 27 -4.70 16.24 0.65
N PHE A 28 -4.95 17.53 0.94
CA PHE A 28 -4.77 18.65 0.02
C PHE A 28 -3.27 18.87 -0.24
N GLY A 29 -2.71 18.13 -1.19
CA GLY A 29 -1.28 17.97 -1.41
C GLY A 29 -0.84 16.57 -0.98
N ALA A 30 -0.96 15.61 -1.89
CA ALA A 30 -0.62 14.22 -1.63
C ALA A 30 0.82 14.09 -1.08
N ASP A 31 0.96 13.40 0.06
CA ASP A 31 2.25 13.14 0.71
C ASP A 31 3.06 12.12 -0.11
N LYS A 32 3.68 12.58 -1.20
CA LYS A 32 4.47 11.74 -2.13
C LYS A 32 5.55 10.93 -1.39
N GLN A 33 6.16 11.53 -0.37
CA GLN A 33 7.17 10.89 0.48
C GLN A 33 6.59 9.71 1.26
N LYS A 34 5.40 9.84 1.84
CA LYS A 34 4.74 8.73 2.55
C LYS A 34 4.35 7.60 1.61
N VAL A 35 3.84 7.93 0.43
CA VAL A 35 3.50 6.92 -0.58
C VAL A 35 4.74 6.10 -0.96
N VAL A 36 5.87 6.76 -1.18
CA VAL A 36 7.15 6.08 -1.47
C VAL A 36 7.57 5.20 -0.30
N ASP A 37 7.57 5.72 0.93
CA ASP A 37 7.95 4.97 2.14
C ASP A 37 7.13 3.67 2.32
N ILE A 38 5.80 3.77 2.15
CA ILE A 38 4.89 2.62 2.23
C ILE A 38 5.24 1.59 1.14
N LEU A 39 5.49 2.03 -0.09
CA LEU A 39 5.77 1.12 -1.21
C LEU A 39 7.15 0.46 -1.09
N VAL A 40 8.20 1.17 -0.66
CA VAL A 40 9.56 0.61 -0.56
C VAL A 40 9.71 -0.44 0.54
N ARG A 41 8.83 -0.42 1.54
CA ARG A 41 8.80 -1.43 2.63
C ARG A 41 8.22 -2.78 2.23
N CYS A 42 7.64 -2.89 1.03
CA CYS A 42 6.92 -4.07 0.57
C CYS A 42 7.55 -4.66 -0.69
N ASN A 43 7.54 -5.98 -0.81
CA ASN A 43 7.91 -6.63 -2.07
C ASN A 43 6.79 -6.46 -3.12
N ASN A 44 7.06 -6.85 -4.37
CA ASN A 44 6.10 -6.70 -5.46
C ASN A 44 4.76 -7.41 -5.19
N ALA A 45 4.78 -8.63 -4.64
CA ALA A 45 3.59 -9.40 -4.33
C ALA A 45 2.71 -8.70 -3.28
N GLN A 46 3.31 -8.19 -2.21
CA GLN A 46 2.63 -7.42 -1.16
C GLN A 46 2.03 -6.12 -1.71
N ARG A 47 2.71 -5.43 -2.63
CA ARG A 47 2.14 -4.25 -3.31
C ARG A 47 0.89 -4.58 -4.12
N GLN A 48 0.84 -5.76 -4.74
CA GLN A 48 -0.36 -6.20 -5.45
C GLN A 48 -1.53 -6.46 -4.49
N MET A 49 -1.27 -7.07 -3.33
CA MET A 49 -2.29 -7.28 -2.28
C MET A 49 -2.85 -5.95 -1.75
N VAL A 50 -1.97 -4.99 -1.43
CA VAL A 50 -2.39 -3.64 -1.01
C VAL A 50 -3.24 -2.97 -2.08
N ARG A 51 -2.90 -3.10 -3.38
CA ARG A 51 -3.74 -2.59 -4.47
C ARG A 51 -5.12 -3.23 -4.52
N ILE A 52 -5.21 -4.54 -4.31
CA ILE A 52 -6.48 -5.27 -4.31
C ILE A 52 -7.35 -4.82 -3.13
N ILE A 53 -6.77 -4.73 -1.93
CA ILE A 53 -7.48 -4.27 -0.72
C ILE A 53 -7.92 -2.82 -0.86
N PHE A 54 -7.02 -1.94 -1.31
CA PHE A 54 -7.33 -0.53 -1.59
C PHE A 54 -8.47 -0.41 -2.62
N ARG A 55 -8.43 -1.18 -3.72
CA ARG A 55 -9.53 -1.26 -4.68
C ARG A 55 -10.82 -1.79 -4.02
N CYS A 56 -10.75 -2.81 -3.18
CA CYS A 56 -11.93 -3.37 -2.53
C CYS A 56 -12.60 -2.33 -1.61
N PHE A 57 -11.83 -1.72 -0.70
CA PHE A 57 -12.31 -0.73 0.25
C PHE A 57 -12.86 0.55 -0.41
N PHE A 58 -12.22 1.02 -1.49
CA PHE A 58 -12.56 2.32 -2.09
C PHE A 58 -13.29 2.26 -3.43
N SER A 59 -13.17 1.16 -4.20
CA SER A 59 -13.85 0.96 -5.49
C SER A 59 -15.09 0.07 -5.40
N CYS A 60 -15.23 -0.74 -4.35
CA CYS A 60 -16.46 -1.49 -4.08
C CYS A 60 -17.14 -0.88 -2.86
N SER A 61 -17.68 0.32 -3.05
CA SER A 61 -18.76 0.80 -2.21
C SER A 61 -20.07 0.44 -2.90
N PRO A 62 -20.73 -0.70 -2.59
CA PRO A 62 -22.17 -0.66 -2.49
C PRO A 62 -22.46 0.17 -1.24
N ILE A 63 -22.62 1.48 -1.41
CA ILE A 63 -23.57 2.17 -0.56
C ILE A 63 -24.93 1.62 -0.99
N LEU A 64 -25.64 1.02 -0.02
CA LEU A 64 -26.84 0.17 -0.10
C LEU A 64 -26.61 -1.34 -0.32
#